data_AF-A0A7C3LC38-F1
#
_entry.id   AF-A0A7C3LC38-F1
#
_cell.length_a   1.000
_cell.length_b   1.000
_cell.length_c   1.000
_cell.angle_alpha   90.00
_cell.angle_beta   90.00
_cell.angle_gamma   90.00
#
_symmetry.space_group_name_H-M   'P 1'
#
loop_
_entity.id
_entity.type
_entity.pdbx_description
1 polymer ?
#
loop_
_entity_poly.entity_id
_entity_poly.type
_entity_poly.pdbx_seq_one_letter_code
_entity_poly.pdbx_strand_id
1 'polypeptide(L)'
;MKTVFFHFHGYLVELLRGAVEKQPFVCSFREAQTVKHLIESAGIPHTEAGAILAGGQPVDFNYLAQDREQIDVFPVTAVPAPLPSLQPPPPRPIRFLLDNHLGKLARALRLLGFDTLYPRDHLTDAELAQLAHDEQRVMLTRDRGLLMRKRIVHGCLLRSKEPDEQVTAVLQRYDLYDEISPWKRCLRCNGRLRPVPKTDILDRLEPKTKLYYDDF
;
A
#
# COMPACT_ATOMS: atom_id res chain seq x y z
N MET A 1 -15.73 10.32 30.48
CA MET A 1 -15.07 9.36 29.57
C MET A 1 -16.09 9.00 28.52
N LYS A 2 -15.77 9.22 27.24
CA LYS A 2 -16.62 8.86 26.11
C LYS A 2 -16.25 7.48 25.61
N THR A 3 -17.21 6.77 25.02
CA THR A 3 -17.01 5.43 24.46
C THR A 3 -17.59 5.36 23.06
N VAL A 4 -16.89 4.72 22.13
CA VAL A 4 -17.40 4.43 20.77
C VAL A 4 -17.30 2.95 20.48
N PHE A 5 -18.18 2.48 19.60
CA PHE A 5 -18.29 1.09 19.18
C PHE A 5 -17.87 0.97 17.72
N PHE A 6 -16.70 0.41 17.46
CA PHE A 6 -16.22 0.21 16.11
C PHE A 6 -16.67 -1.14 15.55
N HIS A 7 -17.17 -1.14 14.33
CA HIS A 7 -17.36 -2.31 13.48
C HIS A 7 -16.39 -2.24 12.31
N PHE A 8 -15.36 -3.09 12.34
CA PHE A 8 -14.40 -3.19 11.25
C PHE A 8 -14.84 -4.28 10.27
N HIS A 9 -14.81 -3.98 8.98
CA HIS A 9 -15.29 -4.88 7.94
C HIS A 9 -14.14 -5.55 7.18
N GLY A 10 -14.41 -6.75 6.65
CA GLY A 10 -13.46 -7.51 5.82
C GLY A 10 -12.12 -7.76 6.53
N TYR A 11 -11.02 -7.60 5.78
CA TYR A 11 -9.67 -7.87 6.31
C TYR A 11 -9.22 -6.90 7.41
N LEU A 12 -9.95 -5.79 7.65
CA LEU A 12 -9.59 -4.87 8.74
C LEU A 12 -9.70 -5.51 10.12
N VAL A 13 -10.56 -6.52 10.29
CA VAL A 13 -10.71 -7.26 11.54
C VAL A 13 -9.39 -7.96 11.91
N GLU A 14 -8.73 -8.57 10.93
CA GLU A 14 -7.43 -9.26 11.09
C GLU A 14 -6.30 -8.29 11.49
N LEU A 15 -6.50 -7.00 11.24
CA LEU A 15 -5.54 -5.97 11.59
C LEU A 15 -5.69 -5.53 13.04
N LEU A 16 -6.79 -5.75 13.75
CA LEU A 16 -6.95 -5.23 15.12
C LEU A 16 -5.77 -5.58 16.05
N ARG A 17 -5.27 -4.59 16.80
CA ARG A 17 -4.23 -4.83 17.83
C ARG A 17 -4.87 -5.52 19.04
N GLY A 18 -4.39 -6.71 19.38
CA GLY A 18 -4.79 -7.46 20.58
C GLY A 18 -5.66 -8.69 20.27
N ALA A 19 -5.77 -9.61 21.23
CA ALA A 19 -6.54 -10.85 21.14
C ALA A 19 -8.06 -10.61 21.27
N VAL A 20 -8.61 -9.71 20.46
CA VAL A 20 -10.01 -9.28 20.57
C VAL A 20 -10.78 -9.75 19.35
N GLU A 21 -11.30 -10.97 19.44
CA GLU A 21 -12.32 -11.52 18.53
C GLU A 21 -13.72 -10.89 18.74
N LYS A 22 -13.85 -9.86 19.59
CA LYS A 22 -15.15 -9.29 19.94
C LYS A 22 -15.41 -8.01 19.15
N GLN A 23 -16.15 -8.15 18.06
CA GLN A 23 -16.91 -7.07 17.45
C GLN A 23 -18.19 -6.82 18.28
N PRO A 24 -18.57 -5.57 18.58
CA PRO A 24 -17.86 -4.33 18.28
C PRO A 24 -16.58 -4.15 19.11
N PHE A 25 -15.54 -3.58 18.49
CA PHE A 25 -14.35 -3.12 19.19
C PHE A 25 -14.69 -1.85 19.99
N VAL A 26 -14.63 -1.94 21.32
CA VAL A 26 -14.98 -0.84 22.21
C VAL A 26 -13.75 0.01 22.51
N CYS A 27 -13.81 1.29 22.16
CA CYS A 27 -12.75 2.25 22.45
C CYS A 27 -13.27 3.33 23.41
N SER A 28 -12.54 3.58 24.50
CA SER A 28 -12.85 4.64 25.47
C SER A 28 -11.80 5.74 25.43
N PHE A 29 -12.25 6.99 25.46
CA PHE A 29 -11.39 8.17 25.31
C PHE A 29 -11.88 9.34 26.18
N ARG A 30 -10.99 10.29 26.51
CA ARG A 30 -11.28 11.37 27.47
C ARG A 30 -11.57 12.72 26.80
N GLU A 31 -10.85 13.05 25.74
CA GLU A 31 -10.94 14.34 25.03
C GLU A 31 -11.60 14.19 23.66
N ALA A 32 -11.84 15.27 22.92
CA ALA A 32 -12.30 15.12 21.54
C ALA A 32 -11.21 14.41 20.70
N GLN A 33 -11.56 13.28 20.08
CA GLN A 33 -10.65 12.49 19.24
C GLN A 33 -11.26 12.31 17.86
N THR A 34 -10.42 12.41 16.84
CA THR A 34 -10.85 12.13 15.46
C THR A 34 -11.00 10.63 15.24
N VAL A 35 -11.90 10.23 14.35
CA VAL A 35 -12.03 8.81 13.97
C VAL A 35 -10.72 8.26 13.42
N LYS A 36 -9.92 9.07 12.69
CA LYS A 36 -8.57 8.66 12.27
C LYS A 36 -7.70 8.22 13.43
N HIS A 37 -7.60 9.04 14.47
CA HIS A 37 -6.74 8.73 15.61
C HIS A 37 -7.18 7.44 16.33
N LEU A 38 -8.50 7.24 16.45
CA LEU A 38 -9.08 6.05 17.08
C LEU A 38 -8.85 4.78 16.24
N ILE A 39 -9.02 4.86 14.92
CA ILE A 39 -8.74 3.78 13.96
C ILE A 39 -7.25 3.38 14.01
N GLU A 40 -6.35 4.36 13.99
CA GLU A 40 -4.91 4.12 14.09
C GLU A 40 -4.49 3.54 15.44
N SER A 41 -5.15 3.97 16.52
CA SER A 41 -4.96 3.42 17.87
C SER A 41 -5.44 1.97 17.99
N ALA A 42 -6.50 1.60 17.28
CA ALA A 42 -6.92 0.19 17.08
C ALA A 42 -5.91 -0.61 16.23
N GLY A 43 -4.91 0.08 15.68
CA GLY A 43 -3.81 -0.46 14.90
C GLY A 43 -3.98 -0.25 13.40
N ILE A 44 -5.16 0.07 12.90
CA ILE A 44 -5.44 0.06 11.46
C ILE A 44 -4.84 1.33 10.84
N PRO A 45 -3.90 1.21 9.87
CA PRO A 45 -3.43 2.39 9.16
C PRO A 45 -4.59 3.05 8.40
N HIS A 46 -4.68 4.38 8.44
CA HIS A 46 -5.74 5.09 7.73
C HIS A 46 -5.75 4.78 6.23
N THR A 47 -4.60 4.45 5.64
CA THR A 47 -4.48 4.03 4.22
C THR A 47 -5.20 2.73 3.88
N GLU A 48 -5.56 1.92 4.87
CA GLU A 48 -6.35 0.69 4.69
C GLU A 48 -7.86 0.94 4.80
N ALA A 49 -8.28 2.07 5.38
CA ALA A 49 -9.68 2.44 5.52
C ALA A 49 -10.17 3.18 4.25
N GLY A 50 -11.16 2.59 3.60
CA GLY A 50 -11.79 3.07 2.38
C GLY A 50 -13.02 3.94 2.62
N ALA A 51 -13.83 3.63 3.62
CA ALA A 51 -15.00 4.43 3.98
C ALA A 51 -15.28 4.30 5.47
N ILE A 52 -15.90 5.34 6.04
CA ILE A 52 -16.30 5.39 7.45
C ILE A 52 -17.74 5.86 7.52
N LEU A 53 -18.56 5.17 8.31
CA LEU A 53 -19.89 5.64 8.68
C LEU A 53 -19.93 5.91 10.18
N ALA A 54 -20.51 7.04 10.57
CA ALA A 54 -20.82 7.37 11.95
C ALA A 54 -22.33 7.45 12.12
N GLY A 55 -22.91 6.54 12.92
CA GLY A 55 -24.37 6.40 13.04
C GLY A 55 -25.07 6.17 11.68
N GLY A 56 -24.40 5.49 10.74
CA GLY A 56 -24.88 5.26 9.38
C GLY A 56 -24.66 6.40 8.39
N GLN A 57 -24.10 7.55 8.80
CA GLN A 57 -23.79 8.67 7.91
C GLN A 57 -22.33 8.66 7.46
N PRO A 58 -22.02 8.91 6.17
CA PRO A 58 -20.64 8.99 5.68
C PRO A 58 -19.87 10.13 6.35
N VAL A 59 -18.67 9.83 6.84
CA VAL A 59 -17.78 10.82 7.46
C VAL A 59 -16.34 10.68 6.97
N ASP A 60 -15.55 11.73 7.13
CA ASP A 60 -14.12 11.72 6.81
C ASP A 60 -13.25 11.39 8.03
N PHE A 61 -11.93 11.34 7.81
CA PHE A 61 -10.95 11.08 8.85
C PHE A 61 -10.89 12.16 9.96
N ASN A 62 -11.40 13.37 9.71
CA ASN A 62 -11.36 14.49 10.65
C ASN A 62 -12.59 14.53 11.57
N TYR A 63 -13.61 13.71 11.30
CA TYR A 63 -14.81 13.63 12.13
C TYR A 63 -14.47 13.33 13.59
N LEU A 64 -15.05 14.13 14.49
CA LEU A 64 -14.90 13.98 15.94
C LEU A 64 -15.94 13.03 16.48
N ALA A 65 -15.48 11.91 17.04
CA ALA A 65 -16.38 10.85 17.50
C ALA A 65 -17.22 11.28 18.71
N GLN A 66 -18.49 10.92 18.70
CA GLN A 66 -19.45 11.22 19.76
C GLN A 66 -19.55 10.09 20.79
N ASP A 67 -20.07 10.41 21.98
CA ASP A 67 -20.25 9.40 23.01
C ASP A 67 -21.35 8.40 22.62
N ARG A 68 -21.06 7.11 22.82
CA ARG A 68 -21.89 5.94 22.50
C ARG A 68 -22.25 5.79 21.02
N GLU A 69 -21.43 6.36 20.14
CA GLU A 69 -21.63 6.28 18.70
C GLU A 69 -21.12 4.95 18.12
N GLN A 70 -21.82 4.46 17.09
CA GLN A 70 -21.38 3.33 16.28
C GLN A 70 -20.61 3.84 15.07
N ILE A 71 -19.40 3.31 14.86
CA ILE A 71 -18.52 3.65 13.75
C ILE A 71 -18.25 2.40 12.91
N ASP A 72 -18.72 2.38 11.67
CA ASP A 72 -18.38 1.34 10.70
C ASP A 72 -17.18 1.78 9.88
N VAL A 73 -16.21 0.88 9.70
CA VAL A 73 -15.00 1.14 8.91
C VAL A 73 -14.83 0.05 7.87
N PHE A 74 -14.87 0.45 6.60
CA PHE A 74 -14.75 -0.44 5.45
C PHE A 74 -13.34 -0.41 4.88
N PRO A 75 -12.81 -1.54 4.39
CA PRO A 75 -11.50 -1.58 3.75
C PRO A 75 -11.53 -0.85 2.40
N VAL A 76 -10.37 -0.32 2.00
CA VAL A 76 -10.22 0.39 0.70
C VAL A 76 -10.56 -0.47 -0.52
N THR A 77 -10.44 -1.80 -0.42
CA THR A 77 -10.76 -2.72 -1.53
C THR A 77 -12.21 -3.18 -1.55
N ALA A 78 -13.03 -2.85 -0.54
CA ALA A 78 -14.43 -3.25 -0.48
C ALA A 78 -15.31 -2.14 0.11
N VAL A 79 -15.22 -0.95 -0.49
CA VAL A 79 -16.10 0.18 -0.17
C VAL A 79 -17.51 -0.10 -0.73
N PRO A 80 -18.57 -0.16 0.12
CA PRO A 80 -19.93 -0.35 -0.37
C PRO A 80 -20.40 0.83 -1.22
N ALA A 81 -20.96 0.56 -2.39
CA ALA A 81 -21.65 1.60 -3.16
C ALA A 81 -22.95 2.02 -2.44
N PRO A 82 -23.34 3.31 -2.44
CA PRO A 82 -22.75 4.45 -3.19
C PRO A 82 -21.75 5.29 -2.37
N LEU A 83 -21.07 4.73 -1.37
CA LEU A 83 -20.18 5.51 -0.51
C LEU A 83 -18.93 6.01 -1.27
N PRO A 84 -18.52 7.27 -1.08
CA PRO A 84 -17.26 7.75 -1.63
C PRO A 84 -16.06 7.10 -0.93
N SER A 85 -15.02 6.78 -1.70
CA SER A 85 -13.74 6.33 -1.12
C SER A 85 -13.02 7.52 -0.46
N LEU A 86 -12.56 7.32 0.77
CA LEU A 86 -11.68 8.22 1.50
C LEU A 86 -10.26 8.23 0.94
N GLN A 87 -9.87 7.18 0.22
CA GLN A 87 -8.58 7.10 -0.45
C GLN A 87 -8.72 7.60 -1.89
N PRO A 88 -8.07 8.71 -2.27
CA PRO A 88 -8.02 9.11 -3.66
C PRO A 88 -7.28 8.05 -4.49
N PRO A 89 -7.69 7.80 -5.75
CA PRO A 89 -6.97 6.88 -6.61
C PRO A 89 -5.54 7.38 -6.83
N PRO A 90 -4.52 6.52 -6.80
CA PRO A 90 -3.15 6.92 -7.10
C PRO A 90 -3.02 7.38 -8.56
N PRO A 91 -2.13 8.34 -8.87
CA PRO A 91 -1.87 8.76 -10.24
C PRO A 91 -1.41 7.57 -11.11
N ARG A 92 -1.92 7.51 -12.35
CA ARG A 92 -1.49 6.53 -13.37
C ARG A 92 -0.40 7.15 -14.27
N PRO A 93 0.63 6.39 -14.70
CA PRO A 93 0.91 5.01 -14.30
C PRO A 93 1.36 4.95 -12.83
N ILE A 94 0.92 3.91 -12.10
CA ILE A 94 1.22 3.79 -10.67
C ILE A 94 2.73 3.60 -10.47
N ARG A 95 3.27 4.33 -9.50
CA ARG A 95 4.66 4.23 -9.07
C ARG A 95 4.70 3.79 -7.62
N PHE A 96 5.54 2.81 -7.33
CA PHE A 96 5.71 2.23 -6.00
C PHE A 96 6.99 2.74 -5.34
N LEU A 97 6.93 2.87 -4.01
CA LEU A 97 8.06 3.01 -3.11
C LEU A 97 7.98 1.88 -2.08
N LEU A 98 9.07 1.14 -1.90
CA LEU A 98 9.15 0.03 -0.95
C LEU A 98 10.11 0.37 0.18
N ASP A 99 9.80 -0.14 1.38
CA ASP A 99 10.75 -0.15 2.50
C ASP A 99 11.93 -1.11 2.26
N ASN A 100 12.95 -1.01 3.11
CA ASN A 100 14.24 -1.73 2.99
C ASN A 100 14.13 -3.26 3.17
N HIS A 101 12.95 -3.82 3.45
CA HIS A 101 12.75 -5.25 3.68
C HIS A 101 12.02 -5.96 2.53
N LEU A 102 11.68 -5.24 1.46
CA LEU A 102 10.84 -5.74 0.36
C LEU A 102 11.60 -5.89 -0.96
N GLY A 103 12.91 -6.11 -0.91
CA GLY A 103 13.76 -6.22 -2.12
C GLY A 103 13.32 -7.32 -3.11
N LYS A 104 12.76 -8.45 -2.64
CA LYS A 104 12.21 -9.49 -3.53
C LYS A 104 10.98 -9.00 -4.28
N LEU A 105 10.05 -8.36 -3.59
CA LEU A 105 8.87 -7.73 -4.19
C LEU A 105 9.27 -6.62 -5.18
N ALA A 106 10.25 -5.79 -4.83
CA ALA A 106 10.76 -4.75 -5.72
C ALA A 106 11.25 -5.32 -7.05
N ARG A 107 12.01 -6.43 -7.00
CA ARG A 107 12.48 -7.11 -8.20
C ARG A 107 11.33 -7.70 -9.02
N ALA A 108 10.34 -8.32 -8.37
CA ALA A 108 9.19 -8.88 -9.06
C ALA A 108 8.34 -7.80 -9.75
N LEU A 109 8.01 -6.70 -9.07
CA LEU A 109 7.25 -5.61 -9.67
C LEU A 109 8.00 -4.95 -10.84
N ARG A 110 9.32 -4.79 -10.74
CA ARG A 110 10.15 -4.31 -11.87
C ARG A 110 10.14 -5.27 -13.05
N LEU A 111 10.18 -6.59 -12.78
CA LEU A 111 10.11 -7.61 -13.82
C LEU A 111 8.80 -7.51 -14.59
N LEU A 112 7.70 -7.24 -13.89
CA LEU A 112 6.37 -7.02 -14.48
C LEU A 112 6.21 -5.65 -15.16
N GLY A 113 7.22 -4.77 -15.10
CA GLY A 113 7.26 -3.48 -15.78
C GLY A 113 6.92 -2.25 -14.93
N PHE A 114 6.57 -2.43 -13.66
CA PHE A 114 6.10 -1.34 -12.80
C PHE A 114 7.24 -0.49 -12.23
N ASP A 115 7.02 0.83 -12.16
CA ASP A 115 7.95 1.76 -11.53
C ASP A 115 8.05 1.46 -10.05
N THR A 116 9.18 0.89 -9.61
CA THR A 116 9.32 0.44 -8.24
C THR A 116 10.63 0.95 -7.68
N LEU A 117 10.56 2.04 -6.92
CA LEU A 117 11.69 2.58 -6.19
C LEU A 117 11.90 1.76 -4.92
N TYR A 118 13.14 1.31 -4.74
CA TYR A 118 13.62 0.63 -3.55
C TYR A 118 14.97 1.29 -3.24
N PRO A 119 15.01 2.21 -2.25
CA PRO A 119 16.22 2.96 -1.92
C PRO A 119 17.40 2.01 -1.63
N ARG A 120 18.59 2.40 -2.07
CA ARG A 120 19.82 1.64 -1.78
C ARG A 120 20.32 1.89 -0.36
N ASP A 121 20.15 3.13 0.09
CA ASP A 121 20.55 3.57 1.42
C ASP A 121 19.37 3.43 2.37
N HIS A 122 19.68 3.22 3.66
CA HIS A 122 18.67 3.09 4.69
C HIS A 122 18.02 4.45 4.98
N LEU A 123 16.89 4.73 4.34
CA LEU A 123 16.07 5.89 4.68
C LEU A 123 15.28 5.64 5.96
N THR A 124 15.09 6.69 6.75
CA THR A 124 14.15 6.71 7.88
C THR A 124 12.72 6.70 7.38
N ASP A 125 11.78 6.29 8.22
CA ASP A 125 10.34 6.37 7.92
C ASP A 125 9.87 7.77 7.52
N ALA A 126 10.47 8.81 8.10
CA ALA A 126 10.12 10.19 7.80
C ALA A 126 10.57 10.57 6.38
N GLU A 127 11.76 10.15 5.98
CA GLU A 127 12.29 10.34 4.62
C GLU A 127 11.51 9.51 3.60
N LEU A 128 11.17 8.25 3.92
CA LEU A 128 10.31 7.42 3.07
C LEU A 128 8.95 8.06 2.86
N ALA A 129 8.32 8.57 3.92
CA ALA A 129 7.03 9.23 3.82
C ALA A 129 7.09 10.56 3.05
N GLN A 130 8.18 11.31 3.21
CA GLN A 130 8.42 12.52 2.43
C GLN A 130 8.61 12.20 0.94
N LEU A 131 9.43 11.20 0.62
CA LEU A 131 9.69 10.76 -0.75
C LEU A 131 8.43 10.20 -1.42
N ALA A 132 7.65 9.38 -0.71
CA ALA A 132 6.36 8.88 -1.20
C ALA A 132 5.41 10.04 -1.56
N HIS A 133 5.37 11.06 -0.72
CA HIS A 133 4.56 12.25 -0.94
C HIS A 133 5.05 13.07 -2.13
N ASP A 134 6.33 13.46 -2.15
CA ASP A 134 6.89 14.36 -3.16
C ASP A 134 6.85 13.73 -4.57
N GLU A 135 7.11 12.43 -4.65
CA GLU A 135 7.05 11.69 -5.92
C GLU A 135 5.68 11.05 -6.18
N GLN A 136 4.66 11.30 -5.35
CA GLN A 136 3.31 10.73 -5.50
C GLN A 136 3.36 9.20 -5.72
N ARG A 137 4.17 8.51 -4.93
CA ARG A 137 4.35 7.05 -4.98
C ARG A 137 3.44 6.37 -3.97
N VAL A 138 2.94 5.21 -4.34
CA VAL A 138 2.28 4.28 -3.44
C VAL A 138 3.33 3.63 -2.53
N MET A 139 3.21 3.85 -1.23
CA MET A 139 4.07 3.21 -0.23
C MET A 139 3.63 1.76 0.00
N LEU A 140 4.50 0.80 -0.33
CA LEU A 140 4.31 -0.62 0.01
C LEU A 140 5.19 -0.97 1.20
N THR A 141 4.59 -1.45 2.28
CA THR A 141 5.31 -1.80 3.50
C THR A 141 4.53 -2.83 4.32
N ARG A 142 5.24 -3.54 5.20
CA ARG A 142 4.61 -4.33 6.28
C ARG A 142 4.51 -3.55 7.59
N ASP A 143 5.15 -2.38 7.67
CA ASP A 143 5.14 -1.51 8.84
C ASP A 143 3.88 -0.63 8.85
N ARG A 144 3.04 -0.89 9.85
CA ARG A 144 1.80 -0.14 10.07
C ARG A 144 2.07 1.30 10.51
N GLY A 145 3.11 1.52 11.33
CA GLY A 145 3.49 2.84 11.82
C GLY A 145 3.96 3.77 10.71
N LEU A 146 4.64 3.22 9.69
CA LEU A 146 4.98 3.98 8.49
C LEU A 146 3.72 4.42 7.73
N LEU A 147 2.74 3.54 7.55
CA LEU A 147 1.47 3.86 6.88
C LEU A 147 0.55 4.78 7.68
N MET A 148 0.73 4.88 9.01
CA MET A 148 -0.03 5.83 9.85
C MET A 148 0.47 7.27 9.73
N ARG A 149 1.62 7.50 9.09
CA ARG A 149 2.15 8.85 8.90
C ARG A 149 1.25 9.66 7.98
N LYS A 150 0.83 10.85 8.43
CA LYS A 150 -0.07 11.76 7.70
C LYS A 150 0.40 12.11 6.27
N ARG A 151 1.71 12.04 5.99
CA ARG A 151 2.27 12.31 4.65
C ARG A 151 1.99 11.20 3.63
N ILE A 152 1.73 9.98 4.08
CA ILE A 152 1.38 8.86 3.20
C ILE A 152 -0.07 9.05 2.75
N VAL A 153 -0.23 9.46 1.49
CA VAL A 153 -1.55 9.58 0.86
C VAL A 153 -1.98 8.25 0.26
N HIS A 154 -1.05 7.54 -0.39
CA HIS A 154 -1.30 6.24 -0.98
C HIS A 154 -0.41 5.20 -0.32
N GLY A 155 -1.02 4.19 0.29
CA GLY A 155 -0.33 3.12 0.98
C GLY A 155 -0.98 1.78 0.79
N CYS A 156 -0.20 0.71 0.92
CA CYS A 156 -0.68 -0.66 0.98
C CYS A 156 0.10 -1.43 2.04
N LEU A 157 -0.62 -1.89 3.06
CA LEU A 157 -0.11 -2.81 4.05
C LEU A 157 -0.01 -4.21 3.46
N LEU A 158 1.21 -4.71 3.30
CA LEU A 158 1.47 -6.08 2.90
C LEU A 158 1.26 -7.00 4.11
N ARG A 159 0.32 -7.94 4.00
CA ARG A 159 0.00 -8.88 5.09
C ARG A 159 0.87 -10.14 5.05
N SER A 160 1.16 -10.64 3.84
CA SER A 160 1.99 -11.82 3.65
C SER A 160 3.50 -11.52 3.78
N LYS A 161 4.26 -12.54 4.18
CA LYS A 161 5.73 -12.54 4.10
C LYS A 161 6.23 -13.15 2.77
N GLU A 162 5.38 -13.87 2.06
CA GLU A 162 5.73 -14.57 0.84
C GLU A 162 5.71 -13.62 -0.37
N PRO A 163 6.81 -13.50 -1.13
CA PRO A 163 6.90 -12.55 -2.25
C PRO A 163 5.81 -12.70 -3.30
N ASP A 164 5.43 -13.93 -3.65
CA ASP A 164 4.46 -14.19 -4.72
C ASP A 164 3.03 -13.79 -4.29
N GLU A 165 2.71 -14.00 -3.01
CA GLU A 165 1.47 -13.51 -2.41
C GLU A 165 1.46 -11.98 -2.32
N GLN A 166 2.61 -11.35 -2.01
CA GLN A 166 2.73 -9.89 -2.00
C GLN A 166 2.51 -9.29 -3.39
N VAL A 167 3.07 -9.89 -4.44
CA VAL A 167 2.84 -9.46 -5.83
C VAL A 167 1.35 -9.55 -6.16
N THR A 168 0.74 -10.70 -5.89
CA THR A 168 -0.69 -10.93 -6.14
C THR A 168 -1.55 -9.90 -5.42
N ALA A 169 -1.27 -9.64 -4.13
CA ALA A 169 -2.00 -8.65 -3.34
C ALA A 169 -1.87 -7.22 -3.93
N VAL A 170 -0.69 -6.83 -4.40
CA VAL A 170 -0.47 -5.52 -5.03
C VAL A 170 -1.22 -5.41 -6.36
N LEU A 171 -1.14 -6.45 -7.22
CA LEU A 171 -1.80 -6.45 -8.52
C LEU A 171 -3.32 -6.39 -8.38
N GLN A 172 -3.88 -7.17 -7.46
CA GLN A 172 -5.32 -7.18 -7.18
C GLN A 172 -5.80 -5.86 -6.59
N ARG A 173 -5.08 -5.30 -5.61
CA ARG A 173 -5.48 -4.05 -4.94
C ARG A 173 -5.58 -2.87 -5.89
N TYR A 174 -4.70 -2.81 -6.89
CA TYR A 174 -4.59 -1.67 -7.81
C TYR A 174 -5.07 -1.97 -9.23
N ASP A 175 -5.66 -3.15 -9.44
CA ASP A 175 -6.16 -3.62 -10.73
C ASP A 175 -5.12 -3.48 -11.86
N LEU A 176 -3.97 -4.16 -11.68
CA LEU A 176 -2.78 -3.96 -12.51
C LEU A 176 -2.48 -5.11 -13.47
N TYR A 177 -3.32 -6.15 -13.53
CA TYR A 177 -3.05 -7.32 -14.37
C TYR A 177 -2.94 -6.94 -15.86
N ASP A 178 -3.78 -6.04 -16.34
CA ASP A 178 -3.78 -5.58 -17.73
C ASP A 178 -2.66 -4.56 -18.04
N GLU A 179 -1.98 -4.04 -17.02
CA GLU A 179 -0.85 -3.11 -17.16
C GLU A 179 0.52 -3.82 -17.14
N ILE A 180 0.54 -5.15 -17.00
CA ILE A 180 1.78 -5.93 -16.98
C ILE A 180 2.50 -5.80 -18.33
N SER A 181 3.71 -5.24 -18.30
CA SER A 181 4.57 -5.09 -19.46
C SER A 181 5.99 -5.51 -19.09
N PRO A 182 6.30 -6.82 -19.19
CA PRO A 182 7.55 -7.34 -18.68
C PRO A 182 8.77 -6.75 -19.38
N TRP A 183 9.92 -6.81 -18.71
CA TRP A 183 11.21 -6.41 -19.28
C TRP A 183 11.30 -4.94 -19.73
N LYS A 184 10.45 -4.05 -19.19
CA LYS A 184 10.54 -2.59 -19.39
C LYS A 184 11.49 -1.91 -18.41
N ARG A 185 11.90 -2.58 -17.32
CA ARG A 185 12.71 -2.00 -16.25
C ARG A 185 13.82 -2.90 -15.77
N CYS A 186 14.95 -2.30 -15.42
CA CYS A 186 16.07 -2.99 -14.82
C CYS A 186 15.70 -3.48 -13.42
N LEU A 187 15.83 -4.78 -13.17
CA LEU A 187 15.52 -5.39 -11.87
C LEU A 187 16.39 -4.82 -10.74
N ARG A 188 17.61 -4.35 -11.05
CA ARG A 188 18.58 -3.81 -10.08
C ARG A 188 18.32 -2.34 -9.75
N CYS A 189 18.17 -1.48 -10.77
CA CYS A 189 18.15 -0.03 -10.58
C CYS A 189 16.82 0.66 -10.95
N ASN A 190 15.78 -0.08 -11.38
CA ASN A 190 14.49 0.46 -11.82
C ASN A 190 14.52 1.29 -13.13
N GLY A 191 15.70 1.52 -13.72
CA GLY A 191 15.86 2.27 -14.96
C GLY A 191 15.12 1.61 -16.14
N ARG A 192 14.61 2.42 -17.08
CA ARG A 192 13.91 1.92 -18.26
C ARG A 192 14.87 1.16 -19.18
N LEU A 193 14.49 -0.05 -19.56
CA LEU A 193 15.23 -0.85 -20.54
C LEU A 193 14.90 -0.36 -21.94
N ARG A 194 15.89 -0.43 -22.83
CA ARG A 194 15.76 -0.09 -24.24
C ARG A 194 16.30 -1.27 -25.04
N PRO A 195 15.59 -1.71 -26.09
CA PRO A 195 16.08 -2.78 -26.92
C PRO A 195 17.37 -2.37 -27.61
N VAL A 196 18.30 -3.29 -27.74
CA VAL A 196 19.55 -3.11 -28.47
C VAL A 196 19.75 -4.23 -29.49
N PRO A 197 20.21 -3.93 -30.72
CA PRO A 197 20.55 -4.98 -31.67
C PRO A 197 21.65 -5.89 -31.11
N LYS A 198 21.48 -7.21 -31.27
CA LYS A 198 22.48 -8.20 -30.85
C LYS A 198 23.86 -7.90 -31.42
N THR A 199 23.91 -7.44 -32.68
CA THR A 199 25.14 -7.05 -33.40
C THR A 199 25.96 -6.02 -32.65
N ASP A 200 25.31 -5.10 -31.94
CA ASP A 200 25.94 -3.95 -31.28
C ASP A 200 26.59 -4.34 -29.95
N ILE A 201 26.29 -5.55 -29.44
CA ILE A 201 26.76 -6.04 -28.15
C ILE A 201 27.40 -7.43 -28.23
N LEU A 202 27.64 -7.96 -29.45
CA LEU A 202 28.14 -9.33 -29.66
C LEU A 202 29.44 -9.63 -28.89
N ASP A 203 30.31 -8.65 -28.75
CA ASP A 203 31.58 -8.74 -28.02
C ASP A 203 31.38 -8.87 -26.49
N ARG A 204 30.25 -8.42 -25.98
CA ARG A 204 29.89 -8.42 -24.55
C ARG A 204 29.08 -9.66 -24.12
N LEU A 205 28.60 -10.46 -25.07
CA LEU A 205 27.77 -11.63 -24.80
C LEU A 205 28.62 -12.88 -24.53
N GLU A 206 28.19 -13.69 -23.56
CA GLU A 206 28.76 -15.03 -23.33
C GLU A 206 28.42 -15.99 -24.50
N PRO A 207 29.25 -17.00 -24.80
CA PRO A 207 29.07 -17.87 -25.98
C PRO A 207 27.68 -18.51 -26.09
N LYS A 208 27.12 -19.00 -24.97
CA LYS A 208 25.77 -19.58 -24.95
C LYS A 208 24.68 -18.53 -25.14
N THR A 209 24.88 -17.31 -24.65
CA THR A 209 23.93 -16.21 -24.85
C THR A 209 23.87 -15.80 -26.32
N LYS A 210 25.03 -15.77 -27.00
CA LYS A 210 25.09 -15.55 -28.46
C LYS A 210 24.33 -16.63 -29.25
N LEU A 211 24.29 -17.86 -28.76
CA LEU A 211 23.68 -18.97 -29.46
C LEU A 211 22.16 -19.05 -29.28
N TYR A 212 21.66 -18.77 -28.08
CA TYR A 212 20.27 -19.10 -27.71
C TYR A 212 19.33 -17.90 -27.55
N TYR A 213 19.82 -16.66 -27.59
CA TYR A 213 18.99 -15.46 -27.38
C TYR A 213 19.21 -14.45 -28.48
N ASP A 214 18.11 -13.87 -28.98
CA ASP A 214 18.13 -12.85 -30.03
C ASP A 214 17.56 -11.49 -29.59
N ASP A 215 16.86 -11.44 -28.44
CA ASP A 215 16.30 -10.22 -27.87
C ASP A 215 17.16 -9.69 -26.71
N PHE A 216 17.51 -8.39 -26.76
CA PHE A 216 18.38 -7.71 -25.78
C PHE A 216 17.90 -6.29 -25.46
#